data_AF-F3FP31-F1
#
_entry.id   AF-F3FP31-F1
#
_cell.length_a   1.000
_cell.length_b   1.000
_cell.length_c   1.000
_cell.angle_alpha   90.00
_cell.angle_beta   90.00
_cell.angle_gamma   90.00
#
_symmetry.space_group_name_H-M   'P 1'
#
loop_
_entity.id
_entity.type
_entity.pdbx_description
1 polymer ?
#
loop_
_entity_poly.entity_id
_entity_poly.type
_entity_poly.pdbx_seq_one_letter_code
_entity_poly.pdbx_strand_id
1 'polypeptide(L)'
;MSKNGPLALSFHALVVIFMMAPLVVVCLVAFTPENTLSLPTTHFSLRWFKAVFERADFIDSFYNSLILAFVSAMLATLIAVPAALAITRHTFPGRNFFNALFLSPIIIPHLVLGV
;
A
#
# COMPACT_ATOMS: atom_id res chain seq x y z
N MET A 1 14.33 -27.20 -4.83
CA MET A 1 14.41 -25.85 -4.24
C MET A 1 15.72 -25.77 -3.47
N SER A 2 16.74 -25.11 -4.01
CA SER A 2 18.02 -24.93 -3.30
C SER A 2 17.78 -24.05 -2.08
N LYS A 3 18.29 -24.47 -0.91
CA LYS A 3 18.21 -23.66 0.31
C LYS A 3 19.15 -22.46 0.14
N ASN A 4 18.62 -21.25 0.34
CA ASN A 4 19.43 -20.04 0.35
C ASN A 4 20.54 -20.18 1.41
N GLY A 5 21.78 -19.85 1.03
CA GLY A 5 22.90 -19.87 1.98
C GLY A 5 22.69 -18.85 3.11
N PRO A 6 23.36 -19.03 4.26
CA PRO A 6 23.21 -18.13 5.42
C PRO A 6 23.52 -16.67 5.07
N LEU A 7 24.49 -16.42 4.18
CA LEU A 7 24.83 -15.07 3.72
C LEU A 7 23.68 -14.40 2.94
N ALA A 8 23.00 -15.14 2.08
CA ALA A 8 21.84 -14.63 1.35
C ALA A 8 20.69 -14.30 2.30
N LEU A 9 20.43 -15.16 3.29
CA LEU A 9 19.43 -14.92 4.32
C LEU A 9 19.76 -13.67 5.16
N SER A 10 21.01 -13.51 5.60
CA SER A 10 21.45 -12.33 6.35
C SER A 10 21.32 -11.05 5.53
N PHE A 11 21.70 -11.08 4.25
CA PHE A 11 21.53 -9.94 3.35
C PHE A 11 20.05 -9.55 3.20
N HIS A 12 19.16 -10.52 2.93
CA HIS A 12 17.73 -10.26 2.84
C HIS A 12 17.16 -9.68 4.13
N ALA A 13 17.55 -10.22 5.29
CA ALA A 13 17.11 -9.71 6.58
C ALA A 13 17.54 -8.24 6.78
N LEU A 14 18.78 -7.90 6.44
CA LEU A 14 19.30 -6.54 6.56
C LEU A 14 18.55 -5.55 5.66
N VAL A 15 18.26 -5.94 4.42
CA VAL A 15 17.46 -5.12 3.49
C VAL A 15 16.05 -4.89 4.04
N VAL A 16 15.38 -5.93 4.53
CA VAL A 16 14.03 -5.81 5.12
C VAL A 16 14.04 -4.89 6.34
N ILE A 17 15.01 -5.05 7.24
CA ILE A 17 15.16 -4.19 8.42
C ILE A 17 15.37 -2.74 8.00
N PHE A 18 16.25 -2.50 7.01
CA PHE A 18 16.51 -1.15 6.51
C PHE A 18 15.26 -0.51 5.89
N MET A 19 14.49 -1.25 5.09
CA MET A 19 13.22 -0.77 4.53
C MET A 19 12.17 -0.48 5.61
N MET A 20 12.17 -1.23 6.70
CA MET A 20 11.24 -1.05 7.83
C MET A 20 11.67 0.03 8.81
N ALA A 21 12.96 0.39 8.86
CA ALA A 21 13.50 1.40 9.76
C ALA A 21 12.69 2.73 9.78
N PRO A 22 12.35 3.36 8.64
CA PRO A 22 11.55 4.59 8.66
C PRO A 22 10.13 4.37 9.22
N LEU A 23 9.51 3.22 8.96
CA LEU A 23 8.20 2.89 9.51
C LEU A 23 8.26 2.76 11.03
N VAL A 24 9.30 2.10 11.56
CA VAL A 24 9.53 1.99 13.00
C VAL A 24 9.70 3.37 13.63
N VAL A 25 10.45 4.28 13.00
CA VAL A 25 10.61 5.66 13.47
C VAL A 25 9.26 6.37 13.54
N VAL A 26 8.42 6.27 12.51
CA VAL A 26 7.06 6.85 12.51
C VAL A 26 6.20 6.27 13.63
N CYS A 27 6.26 4.96 13.86
CA CYS A 27 5.56 4.31 14.97
C CYS A 27 6.02 4.81 16.33
N LEU A 28 7.33 5.03 16.53
CA LEU A 28 7.87 5.57 17.78
C LEU A 28 7.44 7.03 18.01
N VAL A 29 7.48 7.85 16.95
CA VAL A 29 7.03 9.25 16.98
C VAL A 29 5.53 9.36 17.26
N ALA A 30 4.71 8.37 16.88
CA ALA A 30 3.29 8.37 17.22
C ALA A 30 3.02 8.41 18.74
N PHE A 31 4.02 8.04 19.56
CA PHE A 31 3.94 8.05 21.02
C PHE A 31 4.61 9.25 21.68
N THR A 32 4.97 10.29 20.94
CA THR A 32 5.65 11.47 21.49
C THR A 32 4.65 12.58 21.84
N PRO A 33 4.78 13.24 23.00
CA PRO A 33 3.94 14.39 23.35
C PRO A 33 4.28 15.66 22.55
N GLU A 34 5.42 15.70 21.86
CA GLU A 34 5.88 16.85 21.08
C GLU A 34 5.10 17.04 19.77
N ASN A 35 5.08 18.27 19.26
CA ASN A 35 4.49 18.62 17.96
C ASN A 35 5.48 18.54 16.80
N THR A 36 6.74 18.17 17.08
CA THR A 36 7.83 18.06 16.12
C THR A 36 8.27 16.60 15.98
N LEU A 37 8.87 16.27 14.84
CA LEU A 37 9.56 14.99 14.61
C LEU A 37 10.73 14.88 15.59
N SER A 38 10.46 14.27 16.73
CA SER A 38 11.42 14.00 17.79
C SER A 38 11.25 12.56 18.22
N LEU A 39 12.35 11.88 18.53
CA LEU A 39 12.28 10.53 19.07
C LEU A 39 11.83 10.61 20.54
N PRO A 40 11.05 9.64 21.05
CA PRO A 40 10.63 9.64 22.44
C PRO A 40 11.86 9.48 23.36
N THR A 41 12.38 10.58 23.89
CA THR A 41 13.58 10.57 24.75
C THR A 41 13.26 10.38 26.23
N THR A 42 12.07 10.79 26.68
CA THR A 42 11.78 10.92 28.11
C THR A 42 10.33 10.61 28.50
N HIS A 43 9.35 10.85 27.62
CA HIS A 43 7.93 10.66 27.93
C HIS A 43 7.18 9.94 26.79
N PHE A 44 6.36 8.96 27.16
CA PHE A 44 5.45 8.26 26.27
C PHE A 44 4.05 8.87 26.38
N SER A 45 3.37 9.08 25.25
CA SER A 45 2.09 9.76 25.19
C SER A 45 1.13 9.11 24.20
N LEU A 46 -0.13 8.98 24.58
CA LEU A 46 -1.22 8.54 23.69
C LEU A 46 -2.01 9.72 23.12
N ARG A 47 -1.48 10.95 23.21
CA ARG A 47 -2.16 12.17 22.79
C ARG A 47 -2.62 12.11 21.34
N TRP A 48 -1.77 11.65 20.43
CA TRP A 48 -2.10 11.58 19.00
C TRP A 48 -3.22 10.58 18.72
N PHE A 49 -3.23 9.44 19.42
CA PHE A 49 -4.32 8.48 19.33
C PHE A 49 -5.65 9.11 19.78
N LYS A 50 -5.65 9.84 20.90
CA LYS A 50 -6.85 10.55 21.37
C LYS A 50 -7.28 11.66 20.39
N ALA A 51 -6.33 12.44 19.88
CA ALA A 51 -6.58 13.56 18.98
C ALA A 51 -7.24 13.14 17.65
N VAL A 52 -6.96 11.92 17.17
CA VAL A 52 -7.63 11.36 15.98
C VAL A 52 -9.13 11.17 16.23
N PHE A 53 -9.52 10.67 17.41
CA PHE A 53 -10.94 10.45 17.73
C PHE A 53 -11.68 11.74 18.10
N GLU A 54 -10.97 12.77 18.56
CA GLU A 54 -11.57 14.08 18.88
C GLU A 54 -11.92 14.90 17.62
N ARG A 55 -11.37 14.53 16.44
CA ARG A 55 -11.63 15.22 15.17
C ARG A 55 -12.55 14.39 14.28
N ALA A 56 -13.82 14.80 14.18
CA ALA A 56 -14.81 14.15 13.33
C ALA A 56 -14.34 14.00 11.87
N ASP A 57 -13.72 15.05 11.31
CA ASP A 57 -13.21 15.03 9.92
C ASP A 57 -12.21 13.88 9.65
N PHE A 58 -11.38 13.51 10.65
CA PHE A 58 -10.44 12.40 10.52
C PHE A 58 -11.16 11.05 10.49
N ILE A 59 -12.17 10.88 11.34
CA ILE A 59 -12.96 9.65 11.41
C ILE A 59 -13.80 9.47 10.15
N ASP A 60 -14.44 10.53 9.67
CA ASP A 60 -15.22 10.50 8.43
C ASP A 60 -14.32 10.19 7.23
N SER A 61 -13.14 10.81 7.15
CA SER A 61 -12.15 10.53 6.10
C SER A 61 -11.62 9.09 6.16
N PHE A 62 -11.45 8.54 7.36
CA PHE A 62 -11.05 7.14 7.56
C PHE A 62 -12.11 6.17 7.01
N TYR A 63 -13.38 6.37 7.35
CA TYR A 63 -14.47 5.52 6.85
C TYR A 63 -14.65 5.67 5.34
N ASN A 64 -14.58 6.89 4.81
CA ASN A 64 -14.63 7.13 3.37
C ASN A 64 -13.52 6.38 2.64
N SER A 65 -12.28 6.45 3.13
CA SER A 65 -11.14 5.73 2.55
C SER A 65 -11.33 4.22 2.61
N LEU A 66 -11.84 3.70 3.74
CA LEU A 66 -12.06 2.27 3.94
C LEU A 66 -13.14 1.73 2.99
N ILE A 67 -14.29 2.41 2.90
CA ILE A 67 -15.39 2.03 2.01
C ILE A 67 -14.94 2.12 0.56
N LEU A 68 -14.28 3.23 0.18
CA LEU A 68 -13.79 3.42 -1.18
C LEU A 68 -12.78 2.33 -1.57
N ALA A 69 -11.80 2.03 -0.71
CA ALA A 69 -10.81 1.00 -0.96
C ALA A 69 -11.45 -0.38 -1.07
N PHE A 70 -12.40 -0.73 -0.18
CA PHE A 70 -13.06 -2.02 -0.19
C PHE A 70 -13.92 -2.22 -1.45
N VAL A 71 -14.79 -1.26 -1.76
CA VAL A 71 -15.69 -1.33 -2.92
C VAL A 71 -14.87 -1.33 -4.22
N SER A 72 -13.86 -0.46 -4.32
CA SER A 72 -12.99 -0.39 -5.49
C SER A 72 -12.23 -1.70 -5.70
N ALA A 73 -11.58 -2.25 -4.66
CA ALA A 73 -10.84 -3.51 -4.76
C ALA A 73 -11.76 -4.68 -5.11
N MET A 74 -12.97 -4.74 -4.54
CA MET A 74 -13.94 -5.78 -4.83
C MET A 74 -14.44 -5.72 -6.28
N LEU A 75 -14.85 -4.54 -6.76
CA LEU A 75 -15.28 -4.38 -8.16
C LEU A 75 -14.13 -4.66 -9.14
N ALA A 76 -12.93 -4.15 -8.85
CA ALA A 76 -11.75 -4.38 -9.67
C ALA A 76 -11.43 -5.88 -9.77
N THR A 77 -11.43 -6.61 -8.66
CA THR A 77 -11.14 -8.06 -8.66
C THR A 77 -12.23 -8.87 -9.33
N LEU A 78 -13.50 -8.55 -9.11
CA LEU A 78 -14.63 -9.23 -9.76
C LEU A 78 -14.62 -9.09 -11.28
N ILE A 79 -14.08 -7.98 -11.81
CA ILE A 79 -13.97 -7.76 -13.26
C ILE A 79 -12.63 -8.29 -13.80
N ALA A 80 -11.52 -7.94 -13.14
CA ALA A 80 -10.18 -8.24 -13.63
C ALA A 80 -9.86 -9.73 -13.58
N VAL A 81 -10.28 -10.47 -12.55
CA VAL A 81 -9.96 -11.90 -12.43
C VAL A 81 -10.60 -12.73 -13.55
N PRO A 82 -11.92 -12.63 -13.83
CA PRO A 82 -12.50 -13.32 -14.98
C PRO A 82 -11.92 -12.86 -16.32
N ALA A 83 -11.66 -11.57 -16.50
CA ALA A 83 -11.05 -11.04 -17.73
C ALA A 83 -9.65 -11.62 -17.96
N ALA A 84 -8.81 -11.65 -16.92
CA ALA A 84 -7.48 -12.24 -16.98
C ALA A 84 -7.54 -13.75 -17.27
N LEU A 85 -8.48 -14.48 -16.65
CA LEU A 85 -8.69 -15.90 -16.92
C LEU A 85 -9.13 -16.15 -18.37
N ALA A 86 -10.08 -15.37 -18.88
CA ALA A 86 -10.57 -15.47 -20.25
C ALA A 86 -9.46 -15.22 -21.28
N ILE A 87 -8.68 -14.16 -21.10
CA ILE A 87 -7.55 -13.81 -21.99
C ILE A 87 -6.44 -14.86 -21.91
N THR A 88 -6.16 -15.43 -20.73
CA THR A 88 -5.05 -16.38 -20.57
C THR A 88 -5.41 -17.77 -21.06
N ARG A 89 -6.63 -18.24 -20.81
CA ARG A 89 -7.04 -19.64 -21.05
C ARG A 89 -7.80 -19.87 -22.35
N HIS A 90 -8.35 -18.83 -22.98
CA HIS A 90 -9.15 -18.97 -24.19
C HIS A 90 -8.63 -18.11 -25.35
N THR A 91 -8.89 -18.59 -26.57
CA THR A 91 -8.64 -17.86 -27.82
C THR A 91 -9.96 -17.39 -28.42
N PHE A 92 -10.15 -16.09 -28.56
CA PHE A 92 -11.36 -15.48 -29.11
C PHE A 92 -11.01 -14.27 -30.00
N PRO A 93 -11.85 -13.93 -30.99
CA PRO A 93 -11.63 -12.75 -31.84
C PRO A 93 -11.68 -11.47 -31.01
N GLY A 94 -10.66 -10.62 -31.12
CA GLY A 94 -10.52 -9.39 -30.31
C GLY A 94 -9.66 -9.52 -29.05
N ARG A 95 -9.15 -10.71 -28.71
CA ARG A 95 -8.27 -10.94 -27.54
C ARG A 95 -7.08 -9.98 -27.46
N ASN A 96 -6.39 -9.72 -28.57
CA ASN A 96 -5.23 -8.84 -28.61
C ASN A 96 -5.60 -7.37 -28.36
N PHE A 97 -6.80 -6.95 -28.79
CA PHE A 97 -7.29 -5.60 -28.51
C PHE A 97 -7.53 -5.40 -27.01
N PHE A 98 -8.24 -6.34 -26.35
CA PHE A 98 -8.45 -6.26 -24.90
C PHE A 98 -7.14 -6.33 -24.12
N ASN A 99 -6.19 -7.17 -24.54
CA ASN A 99 -4.88 -7.25 -23.91
C ASN A 99 -4.12 -5.92 -24.04
N ALA A 100 -4.11 -5.30 -25.24
CA ALA A 100 -3.51 -3.99 -25.45
C ALA A 100 -4.22 -2.89 -24.64
N LEU A 101 -5.56 -2.91 -24.57
CA LEU A 101 -6.35 -1.96 -23.79
C LEU A 101 -6.01 -2.05 -22.30
N PHE A 102 -5.95 -3.25 -21.72
CA PHE A 102 -5.63 -3.43 -20.30
C PHE A 102 -4.17 -3.13 -19.96
N LEU A 103 -3.24 -3.32 -20.90
CA LEU A 103 -1.83 -2.96 -20.71
C LEU A 103 -1.54 -1.48 -20.96
N SER A 104 -2.39 -0.80 -21.74
CA SER A 104 -2.18 0.62 -22.10
C SER A 104 -1.99 1.57 -20.90
N PRO A 105 -2.71 1.44 -19.76
CA PRO A 105 -2.53 2.35 -18.63
C PRO A 105 -1.18 2.15 -17.93
N ILE A 106 -0.56 0.96 -18.05
CA ILE A 106 0.75 0.67 -17.47
C ILE A 106 1.85 1.44 -18.21
N ILE A 107 1.64 1.73 -19.49
CA ILE A 107 2.61 2.42 -20.35
C ILE A 107 2.57 3.94 -20.11
N ILE A 108 1.43 4.48 -19.67
CA ILE A 108 1.28 5.92 -19.42
C ILE A 108 1.93 6.26 -18.07
N PRO A 109 2.99 7.09 -18.03
CA PRO A 109 3.60 7.49 -16.77
C PRO A 109 2.59 8.26 -15.92
N HIS A 110 2.48 7.94 -14.63
CA HIS A 110 1.61 8.65 -13.69
C HIS A 110 1.82 10.18 -13.70
N LEU A 111 3.05 10.63 -13.98
CA LEU A 111 3.41 12.05 -14.12
C LEU A 111 2.60 12.79 -15.20
N VAL A 112 2.10 12.09 -16.23
CA VAL A 112 1.30 12.69 -17.31
C VAL A 112 -0.16 12.90 -16.86
N LEU A 113 -0.62 12.17 -15.84
CA LEU A 113 -1.99 12.23 -15.33
C LEU A 113 -2.22 13.37 -14.32
N GLY A 114 -1.19 14.15 -13.98
CA GLY A 114 -1.32 15.39 -13.21
C GLY A 114 -1.56 15.20 -11.70
N VAL A 115 -1.08 14.09 -11.13
CA VAL A 115 -0.96 13.85 -9.68
C VAL A 115 0.49 13.88 -9.24
#